data_AF-A0A918W4L1-F1
#
_entry.id   AF-A0A918W4L1-F1
#
_cell.length_a   1.000
_cell.length_b   1.000
_cell.length_c   1.000
_cell.angle_alpha   90.00
_cell.angle_beta   90.00
_cell.angle_gamma   90.00
#
_symmetry.space_group_name_H-M   'P 1'
#
loop_
_entity.id
_entity.type
_entity.pdbx_description
1 polymer ?
#
loop_
_entity_poly.entity_id
_entity_poly.type
_entity_poly.pdbx_seq_one_letter_code
_entity_poly.pdbx_strand_id
1 'polypeptide(L)'
;MLAGLAVLLPALPATAPTASAAPAVTPAPAVTVPAAALGACGPGRLCLWPRPDFKGRPWTYELASTDIESCVALPAGVTAQSLAVRTGRPVTAYQSERCAETGEFETYPGKGTWVPQTPYEVRAFKLWER
;
A
#
# COMPACT_ATOMS: atom_id res chain seq x y z
N MET A 1 -79.71 -37.64 23.52
CA MET A 1 -78.40 -36.97 23.64
C MET A 1 -78.15 -36.24 22.31
N LEU A 2 -78.65 -35.01 22.16
CA LEU A 2 -77.91 -33.71 22.24
C LEU A 2 -76.85 -33.55 21.11
N ALA A 3 -77.20 -32.81 20.05
CA ALA A 3 -76.62 -31.51 19.60
C ALA A 3 -75.17 -31.62 19.06
N GLY A 4 -74.81 -31.31 17.82
CA GLY A 4 -75.08 -30.12 17.00
C GLY A 4 -73.84 -29.21 17.02
N LEU A 5 -73.23 -28.87 15.87
CA LEU A 5 -72.50 -27.61 15.61
C LEU A 5 -71.78 -27.62 14.24
N ALA A 6 -72.23 -26.74 13.36
CA ALA A 6 -71.51 -26.31 12.16
C ALA A 6 -70.50 -25.22 12.54
N VAL A 7 -69.31 -25.24 11.94
CA VAL A 7 -68.31 -24.18 12.08
C VAL A 7 -67.87 -23.75 10.68
N LEU A 8 -68.22 -22.51 10.31
CA LEU A 8 -67.68 -21.77 9.18
C LEU A 8 -66.41 -21.05 9.63
N LEU A 9 -65.30 -21.23 8.89
CA LEU A 9 -64.05 -20.49 9.11
C LEU A 9 -63.92 -19.35 8.08
N PRO A 10 -63.57 -18.12 8.50
CA PRO A 10 -63.36 -17.00 7.59
C PRO A 10 -61.94 -16.99 6.97
N ALA A 11 -61.84 -16.53 5.73
CA ALA A 11 -60.58 -16.33 5.01
C ALA A 11 -59.82 -15.09 5.54
N LEU A 12 -58.51 -15.23 5.78
CA LEU A 12 -57.61 -14.14 6.20
C LEU A 12 -56.98 -13.44 4.99
N PRO A 13 -56.84 -12.10 4.99
CA PRO A 13 -56.15 -11.36 3.93
C PRO A 13 -54.63 -11.40 4.10
N ALA A 14 -53.93 -11.59 2.99
CA ALA A 14 -52.46 -11.56 2.90
C ALA A 14 -51.94 -10.10 2.99
N THR A 15 -51.05 -9.83 3.93
CA THR A 15 -50.32 -8.56 4.07
C THR A 15 -48.94 -8.69 3.43
N ALA A 16 -48.61 -7.80 2.50
CA ALA A 16 -47.31 -7.75 1.81
C ALA A 16 -46.28 -6.94 2.63
N PRO A 17 -44.99 -7.34 2.65
CA PRO A 17 -43.95 -6.59 3.35
C PRO A 17 -43.42 -5.42 2.50
N THR A 18 -43.28 -4.25 3.14
CA THR A 18 -42.57 -3.08 2.61
C THR A 18 -41.05 -3.27 2.79
N ALA A 19 -40.32 -3.29 1.67
CA ALA A 19 -38.86 -3.40 1.66
C ALA A 19 -38.21 -2.03 1.97
N SER A 20 -37.42 -1.98 3.04
CA SER A 20 -36.64 -0.82 3.45
C SER A 20 -35.29 -0.82 2.70
N ALA A 21 -35.00 0.23 1.94
CA ALA A 21 -33.76 0.37 1.18
C ALA A 21 -32.63 0.90 2.09
N ALA A 22 -31.59 0.10 2.28
CA ALA A 22 -30.35 0.52 2.95
C ALA A 22 -29.50 1.40 2.02
N PRO A 23 -28.80 2.43 2.53
CA PRO A 23 -27.89 3.23 1.74
C PRO A 23 -26.68 2.40 1.33
N ALA A 24 -26.40 2.35 0.03
CA ALA A 24 -25.21 1.71 -0.51
C ALA A 24 -23.97 2.52 -0.12
N VAL A 25 -23.11 1.92 0.72
CA VAL A 25 -21.76 2.42 0.98
C VAL A 25 -20.96 2.17 -0.30
N THR A 26 -20.64 3.24 -1.02
CA THR A 26 -19.73 3.19 -2.18
C THR A 26 -18.34 2.78 -1.70
N PRO A 27 -17.78 1.64 -2.14
CA PRO A 27 -16.39 1.32 -1.85
C PRO A 27 -15.49 2.34 -2.54
N ALA A 28 -14.59 2.95 -1.78
CA ALA A 28 -13.54 3.79 -2.32
C ALA A 28 -12.72 3.00 -3.37
N PRO A 29 -12.25 3.64 -4.45
CA PRO A 29 -11.52 2.95 -5.49
C PRO A 29 -10.23 2.35 -4.91
N ALA A 30 -10.10 1.03 -4.97
CA ALA A 30 -8.85 0.35 -4.70
C ALA A 30 -7.86 0.71 -5.82
N VAL A 31 -6.79 1.43 -5.47
CA VAL A 31 -5.69 1.73 -6.39
C VAL A 31 -5.06 0.41 -6.82
N THR A 32 -5.39 -0.02 -8.03
CA THR A 32 -4.83 -1.25 -8.61
C THR A 32 -3.45 -0.91 -9.14
N VAL A 33 -2.42 -1.32 -8.40
CA VAL A 33 -1.03 -1.20 -8.85
C VAL A 33 -0.81 -2.17 -10.01
N PRO A 34 -0.30 -1.74 -11.18
CA PRO A 34 -0.02 -2.65 -12.28
C PRO A 34 1.00 -3.72 -11.84
N ALA A 35 0.63 -4.99 -12.00
CA ALA A 35 1.43 -6.15 -11.56
C ALA A 35 2.87 -6.16 -12.09
N ALA A 36 3.13 -5.49 -13.22
CA ALA A 36 4.47 -5.33 -13.78
C ALA A 36 5.44 -4.55 -12.88
N ALA A 37 4.96 -3.56 -12.11
CA ALA A 37 5.81 -2.78 -11.21
C ALA A 37 6.18 -3.58 -9.94
N LEU A 38 5.25 -4.39 -9.45
CA LEU A 38 5.48 -5.30 -8.32
C LEU A 38 6.51 -6.41 -8.68
N GLY A 39 6.57 -6.81 -9.96
CA GLY A 39 7.59 -7.73 -10.48
C GLY A 39 8.98 -7.11 -10.68
N ALA A 40 9.08 -5.78 -10.75
CA ALA A 40 10.35 -5.10 -11.03
C ALA A 40 11.32 -5.13 -9.85
N CYS A 41 10.82 -5.16 -8.61
CA CYS A 41 11.67 -5.23 -7.42
C CYS A 41 11.78 -6.64 -6.88
N GLY A 42 12.97 -7.24 -6.95
CA GLY A 42 13.25 -8.61 -6.48
C GLY A 42 13.63 -8.66 -4.99
N PRO A 43 13.70 -9.86 -4.39
CA PRO A 43 14.22 -10.02 -3.03
C PRO A 43 15.69 -9.59 -2.95
N GLY A 44 16.13 -9.07 -1.80
CA GLY A 44 17.47 -8.54 -1.59
C GLY A 44 17.72 -7.15 -2.18
N ARG A 45 16.68 -6.48 -2.71
CA ARG A 45 16.81 -5.22 -3.44
C ARG A 45 16.02 -4.07 -2.82
N LEU A 46 16.56 -2.87 -2.96
CA LEU A 46 15.86 -1.61 -2.78
C LEU A 46 15.53 -1.07 -4.17
N CYS A 47 14.27 -0.71 -4.40
CA CYS A 47 13.84 -0.13 -5.66
C CYS A 47 13.20 1.23 -5.42
N LEU A 48 13.57 2.18 -6.26
CA LEU A 48 13.19 3.59 -6.16
C LEU A 48 12.64 4.03 -7.52
N TRP A 49 11.44 4.58 -7.56
CA TRP A 49 10.80 5.04 -8.79
C TRP A 49 10.65 6.55 -8.79
N PRO A 50 10.82 7.20 -9.96
CA PRO A 50 10.76 8.66 -10.06
C PRO A 50 9.36 9.23 -9.85
N ARG A 51 8.32 8.41 -9.97
CA ARG A 51 6.93 8.83 -9.86
C ARG A 51 6.18 8.00 -8.82
N PRO A 52 5.05 8.52 -8.30
CA PRO A 52 4.16 7.76 -7.44
C PRO A 52 3.62 6.51 -8.13
N ASP A 53 3.07 5.60 -7.34
CA ASP A 53 2.51 4.31 -7.77
C ASP A 53 3.49 3.43 -8.56
N PHE A 54 4.78 3.51 -8.24
CA PHE A 54 5.84 2.70 -8.86
C PHE A 54 5.95 2.91 -10.38
N LYS A 55 5.75 4.15 -10.83
CA LYS A 55 5.78 4.52 -12.26
C LYS A 55 7.16 4.98 -12.71
N GLY A 56 7.50 4.67 -13.97
CA GLY A 56 8.80 4.98 -14.57
C GLY A 56 9.83 3.85 -14.41
N ARG A 57 11.04 4.06 -14.92
CA ARG A 57 12.12 3.09 -14.78
C ARG A 57 12.68 3.15 -13.35
N PRO A 58 12.67 2.04 -12.59
CA PRO A 58 13.22 2.05 -11.25
C PRO A 58 14.75 2.13 -11.27
N TRP A 59 15.32 2.78 -10.26
CA TRP A 59 16.68 2.53 -9.81
C TRP A 59 16.66 1.39 -8.80
N THR A 60 17.55 0.44 -8.99
CA THR A 60 17.63 -0.75 -8.16
C THR A 60 19.00 -0.86 -7.53
N TYR A 61 19.03 -1.00 -6.22
CA TYR A 61 20.23 -1.20 -5.42
C TYR A 61 20.14 -2.56 -4.74
N GLU A 62 21.22 -3.33 -4.82
CA GLU A 62 21.30 -4.64 -4.20
C GLU A 62 21.98 -4.54 -2.84
N LEU A 63 21.46 -5.26 -1.85
CA LEU A 63 22.04 -5.31 -0.51
C LEU A 63 23.53 -5.69 -0.56
N ALA A 64 23.90 -6.68 -1.38
CA ALA A 64 25.25 -7.22 -1.41
C ALA A 64 26.31 -6.22 -1.90
N SER A 65 25.90 -5.20 -2.65
CA SER A 65 26.79 -4.23 -3.31
C SER A 65 26.67 -2.82 -2.74
N THR A 66 25.80 -2.63 -1.75
CA THR A 66 25.54 -1.33 -1.15
C THR A 66 26.16 -1.31 0.25
N ASP A 67 27.01 -0.32 0.50
CA ASP A 67 27.62 -0.12 1.80
C ASP A 67 26.58 0.09 2.91
N ILE A 68 26.84 -0.56 4.04
CA ILE A 68 26.02 -0.49 5.25
C ILE A 68 26.37 0.79 6.00
N GLU A 69 25.35 1.45 6.57
CA GLU A 69 25.44 2.69 7.36
C GLU A 69 26.11 3.87 6.65
N SER A 70 26.47 3.70 5.38
CA SER A 70 26.97 4.74 4.49
C SER A 70 25.82 5.43 3.78
N CYS A 71 25.95 6.75 3.58
CA CYS A 71 25.00 7.52 2.81
C CYS A 71 25.19 7.24 1.32
N VAL A 72 24.15 6.74 0.67
CA VAL A 72 24.14 6.51 -0.78
C VAL A 72 23.23 7.55 -1.43
N ALA A 73 23.84 8.50 -2.13
CA ALA A 73 23.13 9.48 -2.92
C ALA A 73 22.58 8.84 -4.20
N LEU A 74 21.37 9.24 -4.61
CA LEU A 74 20.88 8.93 -5.94
C LEU A 74 21.70 9.71 -6.98
N PRO A 75 21.70 9.28 -8.26
CA PRO A 75 22.39 10.01 -9.31
C PRO A 75 21.95 11.49 -9.36
N ALA A 76 22.85 12.38 -9.75
CA ALA A 76 22.56 13.81 -9.78
C ALA A 76 21.31 14.11 -10.64
N GLY A 77 20.38 14.89 -10.08
CA GLY A 77 19.11 15.24 -10.73
C GLY A 77 18.05 14.14 -10.71
N VAL A 78 18.33 12.99 -10.08
CA VAL A 78 17.36 11.92 -9.87
C VAL A 78 16.73 12.05 -8.49
N THR A 79 15.40 11.97 -8.45
CA THR A 79 14.63 11.83 -7.22
C THR A 79 13.67 10.65 -7.33
N ALA A 80 13.24 10.13 -6.19
CA ALA A 80 12.23 9.09 -6.13
C ALA A 80 11.01 9.53 -5.30
N GLN A 81 9.83 9.15 -5.78
CA GLN A 81 8.54 9.47 -5.15
C GLN A 81 7.78 8.22 -4.71
N SER A 82 8.28 7.03 -5.03
CA SER A 82 7.79 5.76 -4.51
C SER A 82 8.92 4.75 -4.39
N LEU A 83 8.80 3.80 -3.45
CA LEU A 83 9.89 2.87 -3.14
C LEU A 83 9.40 1.51 -2.65
N ALA A 84 10.27 0.51 -2.79
CA ALA A 84 10.06 -0.83 -2.27
C ALA A 84 11.33 -1.32 -1.56
N VAL A 85 11.19 -1.68 -0.28
CA VAL A 85 12.27 -2.18 0.57
C VAL A 85 12.15 -3.69 0.71
N ARG A 86 12.86 -4.41 -0.16
CA ARG A 86 12.96 -5.88 -0.15
C ARG A 86 14.34 -6.37 0.25
N THR A 87 15.13 -5.54 0.91
CA THR A 87 16.53 -5.79 1.26
C THR A 87 16.72 -6.78 2.41
N GLY A 88 15.68 -7.07 3.21
CA GLY A 88 15.82 -7.87 4.44
C GLY A 88 16.51 -7.12 5.59
N ARG A 89 16.75 -5.82 5.42
CA ARG A 89 17.38 -4.90 6.38
C ARG A 89 16.67 -3.54 6.37
N PRO A 90 16.59 -2.81 7.49
CA PRO A 90 15.97 -1.50 7.49
C PRO A 90 16.67 -0.53 6.53
N VAL A 91 15.90 0.39 5.96
CA VAL A 91 16.40 1.42 5.05
C VAL A 91 15.81 2.75 5.47
N THR A 92 16.67 3.77 5.64
CA THR A 92 16.21 5.15 5.80
C THR A 92 16.30 5.86 4.47
N ALA A 93 15.19 6.47 4.03
CA ALA A 93 15.17 7.38 2.89
C ALA A 93 15.27 8.82 3.38
N TYR A 94 15.96 9.67 2.62
CA TYR A 94 16.21 11.07 2.98
C TYR A 94 15.78 12.00 1.84
N GLN A 95 15.23 13.15 2.21
CA GLN A 95 15.03 14.29 1.29
C GLN A 95 16.36 14.91 0.87
N SER A 96 17.38 14.84 1.73
CA SER A 96 18.72 15.36 1.47
C SER A 96 19.56 14.40 0.63
N GLU A 97 20.33 14.94 -0.31
CA GLU A 97 21.33 14.20 -1.11
C GLU A 97 22.53 13.70 -0.28
N ARG A 98 22.70 14.23 0.94
CA ARG A 98 23.81 13.89 1.86
C ARG A 98 23.35 13.18 3.12
N CYS A 99 22.13 12.65 3.13
CA CYS A 99 21.52 12.02 4.30
C CYS A 99 21.55 12.92 5.55
N ALA A 100 21.37 14.23 5.36
CA ALA A 100 21.31 15.19 6.46
C ALA A 100 20.02 15.01 7.26
N GLU A 101 20.13 14.97 8.58
CA GLU A 101 19.01 14.76 9.51
C GLU A 101 18.25 16.06 9.84
N THR A 102 18.73 17.19 9.33
CA THR A 102 18.02 18.48 9.44
C THR A 102 16.88 18.64 8.44
N GLY A 103 16.78 17.76 7.44
CA GLY A 103 15.63 17.67 6.53
C GLY A 103 14.88 16.35 6.74
N GLU A 104 13.82 16.13 5.97
CA GLU A 104 12.94 14.99 6.22
C GLU A 104 13.59 13.64 5.89
N PHE A 105 13.34 12.66 6.75
CA PHE A 105 13.76 11.28 6.56
C PHE A 105 12.76 10.31 7.21
N GLU A 106 12.70 9.09 6.69
CA GLU A 106 11.81 8.03 7.19
C GLU A 106 12.49 6.68 7.07
N THR A 107 12.39 5.87 8.14
CA THR A 107 12.99 4.54 8.20
C THR A 107 11.95 3.47 7.95
N TYR A 108 12.18 2.68 6.91
CA TYR A 108 11.32 1.59 6.48
C TYR A 108 11.91 0.24 6.92
N PRO A 109 11.06 -0.71 7.37
CA PRO A 109 11.55 -2.02 7.74
C PRO A 109 11.91 -2.85 6.50
N GLY A 110 12.94 -3.70 6.63
CA GLY A 110 13.47 -4.49 5.52
C GLY A 110 12.64 -5.68 5.04
N LYS A 111 11.53 -5.98 5.72
CA LYS A 111 10.74 -7.21 5.58
C LYS A 111 9.75 -7.20 4.40
N GLY A 112 9.93 -6.31 3.43
CA GLY A 112 9.07 -6.19 2.25
C GLY A 112 8.06 -5.05 2.36
N THR A 113 8.54 -3.82 2.50
CA THR A 113 7.69 -2.62 2.53
C THR A 113 7.52 -2.04 1.13
N TRP A 114 6.28 -1.70 0.77
CA TRP A 114 5.94 -1.03 -0.48
C TRP A 114 5.28 0.31 -0.18
N VAL A 115 5.85 1.39 -0.68
CA VAL A 115 5.41 2.77 -0.42
C VAL A 115 5.02 3.40 -1.76
N PRO A 116 3.71 3.48 -2.07
CA PRO A 116 3.24 4.00 -3.36
C PRO A 116 3.49 5.51 -3.52
N GLN A 117 3.61 6.24 -2.41
CA GLN A 117 4.01 7.64 -2.42
C GLN A 117 4.74 8.00 -1.12
N THR A 118 5.95 8.53 -1.24
CA THR A 118 6.69 9.10 -0.09
C THR A 118 6.21 10.52 0.21
N PRO A 119 6.29 10.99 1.48
CA PRO A 119 5.85 12.34 1.84
C PRO A 119 6.77 13.44 1.28
N TYR A 120 7.96 13.08 0.79
CA TYR A 120 8.94 13.96 0.17
C TYR A 120 9.66 13.23 -0.97
N GLU A 121 10.37 13.99 -1.81
CA GLU A 121 11.25 13.42 -2.84
C GLU A 121 12.51 12.84 -2.22
N VAL A 122 12.71 11.54 -2.37
CA VAL A 122 13.89 10.84 -1.87
C VAL A 122 15.07 11.13 -2.77
N ARG A 123 16.19 11.55 -2.17
CA ARG A 123 17.44 11.90 -2.86
C ARG A 123 18.66 11.10 -2.39
N ALA A 124 18.57 10.49 -1.21
CA ALA A 124 19.57 9.55 -0.72
C ALA A 124 18.93 8.50 0.19
N PHE A 125 19.67 7.44 0.48
CA PHE A 125 19.26 6.42 1.44
C PHE A 125 20.45 5.89 2.25
N LYS A 126 20.14 5.26 3.39
CA LYS A 126 21.08 4.46 4.19
C LYS A 126 20.51 3.07 4.44
N LEU A 127 21.38 2.07 4.38
CA LEU A 127 21.05 0.68 4.69
C LEU A 127 21.58 0.31 6.09
N TRP A 128 20.71 -0.15 6.99
CA TRP A 128 21.06 -0.40 8.39
C TRP A 128 21.24 -1.87 8.72
N GLU A 129 22.04 -2.15 9.74
CA GLU A 129 22.12 -3.49 10.35
C GLU A 129 20.75 -4.03 10.77
N ARG A 130 20.69 -5.37 10.85
CA ARG A 130 19.44 -6.09 11.02
C ARG A 130 19.04 -6.12 12.49
#